data_AF-A0A3B6T906-F1
#
_entry.id   AF-A0A3B6T906-F1
#
_cell.length_a   1.000
_cell.length_b   1.000
_cell.length_c   1.000
_cell.angle_alpha   90.00
_cell.angle_beta   90.00
_cell.angle_gamma   90.00
#
_symmetry.space_group_name_H-M   'P 1'
#
loop_
_entity.id
_entity.type
_entity.pdbx_description
1 polymer ?
#
loop_
_entity_poly.entity_id
_entity_poly.type
_entity_poly.pdbx_seq_one_letter_code
_entity_poly.pdbx_strand_id
1 'polypeptide(L)'
;MVYAALAGKVQVMRYLLDRGAYPAVHDDNGSTPLHYAAEEGHCEAVRLLLSKGVPVDPVDHRGAPLHLAVAKDRVEVVKLLLEHGADAGADLNARGNSGPTPLTQAVDDGFTDFVKLLLEAGADPNIPSEHGAIPVEQAAVHGRRDLVEVLFSRTKPIPSLPDWSVDGIIRTVKSPHINRLEASVSVEEKIAFWKSQGKEAFAKEDYLTAMSFYGKVLDTDPSDATMYANQSLCWLRMRHGKLALEDALKCRMMRPRWSKAWYREGAVLSFMKVQLLVSILPSQSNSSSPLVYTSLWCY
;
A
#
# COMPACT_ATOMS: atom_id res chain seq x y z
N MET A 1 9.43 29.55 1.34
CA MET A 1 8.54 28.66 2.12
C MET A 1 9.21 27.32 2.39
N VAL A 2 9.59 26.56 1.36
CA VAL A 2 10.28 25.25 1.47
C VAL A 2 11.44 25.25 2.45
N TYR A 3 12.47 26.10 2.24
CA TYR A 3 13.62 26.16 3.15
C TYR A 3 13.28 26.54 4.60
N ALA A 4 12.26 27.38 4.79
CA ALA A 4 11.83 27.76 6.14
C ALA A 4 11.12 26.59 6.85
N ALA A 5 10.36 25.77 6.11
CA ALA A 5 9.73 24.57 6.62
C ALA A 5 10.76 23.47 6.92
N LEU A 6 11.72 23.25 6.01
CA LEU A 6 12.85 22.32 6.21
C LEU A 6 13.66 22.66 7.48
N ALA A 7 13.88 23.95 7.76
CA ALA A 7 14.62 24.38 8.94
C ALA A 7 13.74 24.63 10.18
N GLY A 8 12.43 24.32 10.12
CA GLY A 8 11.49 24.51 11.23
C GLY A 8 11.32 25.96 11.68
N LYS A 9 11.62 26.94 10.82
CA LYS A 9 11.57 28.39 11.15
C LYS A 9 10.15 28.92 11.02
N VAL A 10 9.28 28.52 11.94
CA VAL A 10 7.84 28.85 11.95
C VAL A 10 7.59 30.35 11.85
N GLN A 11 8.38 31.19 12.51
CA GLN A 11 8.22 32.65 12.44
C GLN A 11 8.50 33.21 11.04
N VAL A 12 9.50 32.65 10.35
CA VAL A 12 9.77 32.99 8.95
C VAL A 12 8.62 32.51 8.06
N MET A 13 8.08 31.31 8.32
CA MET A 13 6.92 30.81 7.59
C MET A 13 5.70 31.71 7.76
N ARG A 14 5.37 32.13 8.99
CA ARG A 14 4.27 33.09 9.26
C ARG A 14 4.48 34.40 8.51
N TYR A 15 5.68 34.98 8.62
CA TYR A 15 6.02 36.20 7.89
C TYR A 15 5.85 36.06 6.37
N LEU A 16 6.27 34.93 5.80
CA LEU A 16 6.09 34.66 4.37
C LEU A 16 4.60 34.52 3.99
N LEU A 17 3.81 33.82 4.80
CA LEU A 17 2.36 33.68 4.58
C LEU A 17 1.63 35.02 4.64
N ASP A 18 1.98 35.87 5.60
CA ASP A 18 1.40 37.21 5.76
C ASP A 18 1.74 38.13 4.56
N ARG A 19 2.84 37.84 3.85
CA ARG A 19 3.23 38.51 2.60
C ARG A 19 2.68 37.84 1.35
N GLY A 20 1.76 36.88 1.48
CA GLY A 20 1.08 36.22 0.36
C GLY A 20 1.85 35.06 -0.26
N ALA A 21 2.87 34.50 0.40
CA ALA A 21 3.52 33.30 -0.10
C ALA A 21 2.55 32.11 -0.09
N TYR A 22 2.53 31.33 -1.17
CA TYR A 22 1.71 30.13 -1.26
C TYR A 22 2.27 29.00 -0.36
N PRO A 23 1.47 28.42 0.57
CA PRO A 23 1.94 27.40 1.52
C PRO A 23 2.24 26.04 0.88
N ALA A 24 1.64 25.72 -0.26
CA ALA A 24 1.80 24.44 -0.97
C ALA A 24 2.65 24.56 -2.24
N VAL A 25 3.61 25.49 -2.26
CA VAL A 25 4.66 25.48 -3.30
C VAL A 25 5.39 24.13 -3.29
N HIS A 26 5.94 23.71 -4.42
CA HIS A 26 6.75 22.51 -4.49
C HIS A 26 8.04 22.77 -5.26
N ASP A 27 9.06 21.96 -5.02
CA ASP A 27 10.29 21.94 -5.80
C ASP A 27 10.12 21.11 -7.09
N ASP A 28 11.22 20.90 -7.83
CA ASP A 28 11.25 20.13 -9.08
C ASP A 28 10.93 18.64 -8.87
N ASN A 29 11.04 18.16 -7.63
CA ASN A 29 10.73 16.79 -7.25
C ASN A 29 9.27 16.60 -6.81
N GLY A 30 8.49 17.69 -6.76
CA GLY A 30 7.13 17.71 -6.24
C GLY A 30 7.04 17.83 -4.71
N SER A 31 8.18 17.99 -4.02
CA SER A 31 8.24 18.08 -2.57
C SER A 31 7.73 19.44 -2.09
N THR A 32 6.66 19.41 -1.30
CA THR A 32 6.05 20.59 -0.66
C THR A 32 6.71 20.91 0.68
N PRO A 33 6.50 22.11 1.25
CA PRO A 33 6.87 22.44 2.62
C PRO A 33 6.40 21.40 3.66
N LEU A 34 5.26 20.74 3.42
CA LEU A 34 4.73 19.72 4.31
C LEU A 34 5.60 18.45 4.31
N HIS A 35 6.16 18.05 3.15
CA HIS A 35 7.09 16.92 3.06
C HIS A 35 8.31 17.15 3.95
N TYR A 36 8.98 18.31 3.80
CA TYR A 36 10.18 18.61 4.56
C TYR A 36 9.91 18.82 6.06
N ALA A 37 8.81 19.50 6.41
CA ALA A 37 8.43 19.66 7.81
C ALA A 37 8.12 18.31 8.46
N ALA A 38 7.52 17.37 7.71
CA ALA A 38 7.21 16.04 8.20
C ALA A 38 8.48 15.17 8.35
N GLU A 39 9.35 15.15 7.33
CA GLU A 39 10.63 14.43 7.33
C GLU A 39 11.52 14.85 8.52
N GLU A 40 11.60 16.15 8.78
CA GLU A 40 12.44 16.72 9.86
C GLU A 40 11.76 16.75 11.24
N GLY A 41 10.51 16.28 11.36
CA GLY A 41 9.82 16.20 12.66
C GLY A 41 9.32 17.54 13.20
N HIS A 42 9.17 18.57 12.37
CA HIS A 42 8.84 19.93 12.79
C HIS A 42 7.33 20.11 13.00
N CYS A 43 6.82 19.60 14.13
CA CYS A 43 5.39 19.59 14.47
C CYS A 43 4.68 20.96 14.34
N GLU A 44 5.31 22.04 14.80
CA GLU A 44 4.74 23.39 14.69
C GLU A 44 4.66 23.90 13.24
N ALA A 45 5.64 23.52 12.41
CA ALA A 45 5.61 23.84 10.98
C ALA A 45 4.51 23.02 10.28
N VAL A 46 4.36 21.74 10.62
CA VAL A 46 3.28 20.87 10.12
C VAL A 46 1.91 21.43 10.51
N ARG A 47 1.69 21.75 11.79
CA ARG A 47 0.45 22.40 12.27
C ARG A 47 0.14 23.68 11.52
N LEU A 48 1.15 24.55 11.35
CA LEU A 48 0.97 25.80 10.60
C LEU A 48 0.54 25.52 9.17
N LEU A 49 1.20 24.61 8.45
CA LEU A 49 0.89 24.31 7.05
C LEU A 49 -0.52 23.72 6.91
N LEU A 50 -0.87 22.72 7.72
CA LEU A 50 -2.20 22.10 7.70
C LEU A 50 -3.31 23.11 8.05
N SER A 51 -3.06 24.05 8.98
CA SER A 51 -4.01 25.14 9.29
C SER A 51 -4.29 26.10 8.13
N LYS A 52 -3.46 26.07 7.08
CA LYS A 52 -3.65 26.85 5.85
C LYS A 52 -4.39 26.09 4.75
N GLY A 53 -4.91 24.90 5.04
CA GLY A 53 -5.72 24.12 4.11
C GLY A 53 -4.91 23.53 2.95
N VAL A 54 -3.61 23.31 3.13
CA VAL A 54 -2.83 22.55 2.14
C VAL A 54 -3.30 21.09 2.10
N PRO A 55 -3.16 20.39 0.96
CA PRO A 55 -3.37 18.95 0.92
C PRO A 55 -2.53 18.24 1.98
N VAL A 56 -3.10 17.25 2.67
CA VAL A 56 -2.40 16.43 3.68
C VAL A 56 -1.53 15.35 3.03
N ASP A 57 -1.97 14.81 1.89
CA ASP A 57 -1.30 13.76 1.12
C ASP A 57 -0.83 14.23 -0.29
N PRO A 58 -0.07 15.34 -0.41
CA PRO A 58 0.64 15.60 -1.65
C PRO A 58 1.69 14.50 -1.84
N VAL A 59 1.86 14.01 -3.06
CA VAL A 59 2.78 12.88 -3.33
C VAL A 59 3.96 13.39 -4.15
N ASP A 60 5.17 13.26 -3.60
CA ASP A 60 6.43 13.47 -4.33
C ASP A 60 7.06 12.14 -4.80
N HIS A 61 8.28 12.15 -5.34
CA HIS A 61 8.98 10.92 -5.78
C HIS A 61 9.35 9.93 -4.65
N ARG A 62 9.31 10.38 -3.40
CA ARG A 62 9.51 9.61 -2.15
C ARG A 62 8.18 9.39 -1.41
N GLY A 63 7.09 9.89 -2.00
CA GLY A 63 5.68 9.81 -1.64
C GLY A 63 5.19 10.76 -0.56
N ALA A 64 4.06 10.42 0.07
CA ALA A 64 3.33 11.36 0.93
C ALA A 64 4.11 11.73 2.21
N PRO A 65 3.83 12.89 2.83
CA PRO A 65 4.45 13.31 4.09
C PRO A 65 4.43 12.24 5.20
N LEU A 66 3.37 11.42 5.24
CA LEU A 66 3.25 10.32 6.19
C LEU A 66 4.36 9.27 6.04
N HIS A 67 4.75 8.94 4.81
CA HIS A 67 5.85 7.99 4.55
C HIS A 67 7.18 8.53 5.04
N LEU A 68 7.47 9.81 4.76
CA LEU A 68 8.70 10.46 5.20
C LEU A 68 8.77 10.54 6.73
N ALA A 69 7.65 10.83 7.39
CA ALA A 69 7.57 10.87 8.84
C ALA A 69 7.83 9.49 9.48
N VAL A 70 7.28 8.42 8.91
CA VAL A 70 7.54 7.04 9.36
C VAL A 70 9.02 6.67 9.14
N ALA A 71 9.54 6.88 7.93
CA ALA A 71 10.91 6.53 7.56
C ALA A 71 11.99 7.30 8.36
N LYS A 72 11.63 8.46 8.95
CA LYS A 72 12.50 9.27 9.81
C LYS A 72 12.18 9.18 11.29
N ASP A 73 11.33 8.24 11.69
CA ASP A 73 10.93 8.01 13.08
C ASP A 73 10.36 9.27 13.78
N ARG A 74 9.38 9.90 13.14
CA ARG A 74 8.73 11.13 13.62
C ARG A 74 7.35 10.85 14.21
N VAL A 75 7.30 10.24 15.39
CA VAL A 75 6.06 9.80 16.07
C VAL A 75 4.99 10.88 16.17
N GLU A 76 5.34 12.06 16.66
CA GLU A 76 4.39 13.16 16.86
C GLU A 76 3.85 13.71 15.53
N VAL A 77 4.68 13.72 14.48
CA VAL A 77 4.27 14.13 13.14
C VAL A 77 3.33 13.10 12.53
N VAL A 78 3.61 11.81 12.66
CA VAL A 78 2.74 10.74 12.16
C VAL A 78 1.34 10.87 12.79
N LYS A 79 1.26 11.02 14.12
CA LYS A 79 -0.03 11.26 14.81
C LYS A 79 -0.73 12.48 14.25
N LEU A 80 -0.02 13.59 14.12
CA LEU A 80 -0.58 14.85 13.62
C LEU A 80 -1.11 14.74 12.19
N LEU A 81 -0.39 14.05 11.29
CA LEU A 81 -0.83 13.82 9.92
C LEU A 81 -2.09 12.95 9.87
N LEU A 82 -2.13 11.85 10.63
CA LEU A 82 -3.29 10.96 10.72
C LEU A 82 -4.52 11.69 11.31
N GLU A 83 -4.34 12.53 12.34
CA GLU A 83 -5.39 13.38 12.91
C GLU A 83 -5.98 14.36 11.89
N HIS A 84 -5.18 14.78 10.89
CA HIS A 84 -5.62 15.66 9.80
C HIS A 84 -6.06 14.89 8.55
N GLY A 85 -6.30 13.58 8.68
CA GLY A 85 -6.88 12.76 7.64
C GLY A 85 -5.91 12.25 6.59
N ALA A 86 -4.61 12.14 6.92
CA ALA A 86 -3.65 11.44 6.04
C ALA A 86 -4.09 10.00 5.79
N ASP A 87 -4.03 9.57 4.54
CA ASP A 87 -4.35 8.20 4.13
C ASP A 87 -3.30 7.21 4.66
N ALA A 88 -3.62 6.48 5.72
CA ALA A 88 -2.77 5.44 6.29
C ALA A 88 -2.51 4.26 5.34
N GLY A 89 -3.36 4.10 4.32
CA GLY A 89 -3.22 3.14 3.24
C GLY A 89 -2.61 3.72 1.97
N ALA A 90 -2.04 4.93 2.02
CA ALA A 90 -1.36 5.52 0.89
C ALA A 90 -0.23 4.58 0.40
N ASP A 91 -0.11 4.45 -0.91
CA ASP A 91 0.98 3.71 -1.55
C ASP A 91 1.93 4.74 -2.20
N LEU A 92 3.24 4.56 -1.97
CA LEU A 92 4.31 5.40 -2.50
C LEU A 92 4.35 5.50 -4.03
N ASN A 93 3.80 4.53 -4.76
CA ASN A 93 3.98 4.47 -6.20
C ASN A 93 2.77 4.98 -7.02
N ALA A 94 2.49 6.28 -6.90
CA ALA A 94 1.53 7.00 -7.76
C ALA A 94 1.90 7.05 -9.27
N ARG A 95 3.04 6.44 -9.67
CA ARG A 95 3.52 6.31 -11.07
C ARG A 95 3.35 4.91 -11.65
N GLY A 96 2.55 4.05 -11.01
CA GLY A 96 2.16 2.75 -11.57
C GLY A 96 3.11 1.62 -11.26
N ASN A 97 3.87 1.67 -10.17
CA ASN A 97 4.37 0.45 -9.51
C ASN A 97 3.50 0.24 -8.25
N SER A 98 3.48 -0.94 -7.62
CA SER A 98 3.06 -1.04 -6.22
C SER A 98 4.27 -0.68 -5.36
N GLY A 99 4.11 0.18 -4.36
CA GLY A 99 5.20 0.70 -3.52
C GLY A 99 4.98 0.39 -2.05
N PRO A 100 5.96 0.71 -1.19
CA PRO A 100 5.77 0.55 0.23
C PRO A 100 4.60 1.42 0.69
N THR A 101 3.70 0.84 1.48
CA THR A 101 2.77 1.61 2.32
C THR A 101 3.50 2.09 3.59
N PRO A 102 2.98 3.07 4.34
CA PRO A 102 3.54 3.44 5.63
C PRO A 102 3.61 2.24 6.58
N LEU A 103 2.64 1.32 6.49
CA LEU A 103 2.59 0.12 7.33
C LEU A 103 3.70 -0.87 6.98
N THR A 104 3.89 -1.18 5.70
CA THR A 104 4.96 -2.11 5.27
C THR A 104 6.34 -1.52 5.55
N GLN A 105 6.52 -0.20 5.40
CA GLN A 105 7.74 0.50 5.80
C GLN A 105 8.01 0.37 7.31
N ALA A 106 7.01 0.63 8.15
CA ALA A 106 7.15 0.50 9.61
C ALA A 106 7.49 -0.94 10.03
N VAL A 107 6.96 -1.94 9.31
CA VAL A 107 7.29 -3.35 9.55
C VAL A 107 8.72 -3.68 9.15
N ASP A 108 9.24 -3.15 8.04
CA ASP A 108 10.65 -3.34 7.62
C ASP A 108 11.62 -2.66 8.58
N ASP A 109 11.30 -1.46 9.04
CA ASP A 109 12.16 -0.72 9.96
C ASP A 109 12.06 -1.22 11.41
N GLY A 110 10.98 -1.91 11.76
CA GLY A 110 10.80 -2.53 13.08
C GLY A 110 10.11 -1.63 14.09
N PHE A 111 9.39 -0.63 13.60
CA PHE A 111 8.76 0.39 14.41
C PHE A 111 7.38 -0.06 14.90
N THR A 112 7.36 -0.89 15.94
CA THR A 112 6.14 -1.48 16.53
C THR A 112 5.08 -0.44 16.92
N ASP A 113 5.50 0.74 17.38
CA ASP A 113 4.57 1.82 17.72
C ASP A 113 3.90 2.44 16.49
N PHE A 114 4.63 2.60 15.37
CA PHE A 114 4.01 3.02 14.11
C PHE A 114 3.07 1.97 13.55
N VAL A 115 3.45 0.69 13.62
CA VAL A 115 2.57 -0.39 13.18
C VAL A 115 1.24 -0.32 13.91
N LYS A 116 1.24 -0.15 15.24
CA LYS A 116 0.00 0.03 16.01
C LYS A 116 -0.78 1.27 15.58
N LEU A 117 -0.13 2.43 15.49
CA LEU A 117 -0.78 3.69 15.11
C LEU A 117 -1.41 3.62 13.72
N LEU A 118 -0.72 3.03 12.74
CA LEU A 118 -1.21 2.91 11.37
C LEU A 118 -2.38 1.92 11.28
N LEU A 119 -2.34 0.80 12.01
CA LEU A 119 -3.47 -0.13 12.11
C LEU A 119 -4.68 0.50 12.78
N GLU A 120 -4.48 1.33 13.81
CA GLU A 120 -5.54 2.11 14.46
C GLU A 120 -6.14 3.15 13.51
N ALA A 121 -5.32 3.73 12.62
CA ALA A 121 -5.77 4.64 11.57
C ALA A 121 -6.36 3.94 10.33
N GLY A 122 -6.49 2.60 10.35
CA GLY A 122 -7.16 1.84 9.31
C GLY A 122 -6.27 1.35 8.16
N ALA A 123 -4.95 1.36 8.32
CA ALA A 123 -4.05 0.70 7.36
C ALA A 123 -4.39 -0.80 7.27
N ASP A 124 -4.42 -1.34 6.05
CA ASP A 124 -4.77 -2.74 5.82
C ASP A 124 -3.52 -3.65 5.95
N PRO A 125 -3.46 -4.53 6.96
CA PRO A 125 -2.33 -5.44 7.19
C PRO A 125 -2.26 -6.61 6.19
N ASN A 126 -3.16 -6.66 5.21
CA ASN A 126 -3.19 -7.66 4.17
C ASN A 126 -2.60 -7.15 2.85
N ILE A 127 -2.19 -5.88 2.77
CA ILE A 127 -1.49 -5.33 1.61
C ILE A 127 -0.05 -5.85 1.66
N PRO A 128 0.37 -6.73 0.73
CA PRO A 128 1.77 -7.13 0.62
C PRO A 128 2.70 -5.96 0.31
N SER A 129 3.94 -6.10 0.77
CA SER A 129 5.06 -5.23 0.39
C SER A 129 5.39 -5.33 -1.10
N GLU A 130 6.35 -4.50 -1.55
CA GLU A 130 6.88 -4.54 -2.92
C GLU A 130 7.45 -5.92 -3.31
N HIS A 131 7.89 -6.71 -2.33
CA HIS A 131 8.39 -8.09 -2.51
C HIS A 131 7.29 -9.17 -2.46
N GLY A 132 6.02 -8.77 -2.37
CA GLY A 132 4.89 -9.71 -2.28
C GLY A 132 4.70 -10.37 -0.92
N ALA A 133 5.52 -10.06 0.09
CA ALA A 133 5.34 -10.57 1.44
C ALA A 133 4.27 -9.78 2.18
N ILE A 134 3.30 -10.47 2.80
CA ILE A 134 2.30 -9.82 3.65
C ILE A 134 3.00 -9.34 4.93
N PRO A 135 2.66 -8.18 5.52
CA PRO A 135 3.44 -7.63 6.62
C PRO A 135 3.65 -8.59 7.80
N VAL A 136 2.69 -9.49 8.11
CA VAL A 136 2.88 -10.51 9.16
C VAL A 136 3.99 -11.52 8.81
N GLU A 137 4.14 -11.88 7.54
CA GLU A 137 5.20 -12.76 7.04
C GLU A 137 6.54 -12.01 7.06
N GLN A 138 6.55 -10.75 6.65
CA GLN A 138 7.73 -9.89 6.67
C GLN A 138 8.28 -9.70 8.09
N ALA A 139 7.42 -9.45 9.07
CA ALA A 139 7.78 -9.42 10.49
C ALA A 139 8.41 -10.75 10.94
N ALA A 140 7.85 -11.88 10.49
CA ALA A 140 8.34 -13.21 10.82
C ALA A 140 9.69 -13.53 10.17
N VAL A 141 9.92 -13.12 8.91
CA VAL A 141 11.21 -13.22 8.20
C VAL A 141 12.30 -12.47 8.95
N HIS A 142 12.00 -11.26 9.44
CA HIS A 142 12.91 -10.46 10.24
C HIS A 142 13.05 -10.95 11.70
N GLY A 143 12.33 -12.00 12.10
CA GLY A 143 12.39 -12.57 13.44
C GLY A 143 11.76 -11.70 14.54
N ARG A 144 10.92 -10.73 14.17
CA ARG A 144 10.28 -9.77 15.07
C ARG A 144 8.95 -10.33 15.58
N ARG A 145 9.00 -11.17 16.61
CA ARG A 145 7.80 -11.83 17.18
C ARG A 145 6.75 -10.84 17.67
N ASP A 146 7.17 -9.74 18.29
CA ASP A 146 6.28 -8.67 18.76
C ASP A 146 5.43 -8.08 17.63
N LEU A 147 6.04 -7.83 16.47
CA LEU A 147 5.31 -7.40 15.28
C LEU A 147 4.39 -8.49 14.73
N VAL A 148 4.82 -9.75 14.73
CA VAL A 148 3.97 -10.88 14.32
C VAL A 148 2.72 -10.95 15.21
N GLU A 149 2.86 -10.78 16.53
CA GLU A 149 1.73 -10.78 17.46
C GLU A 149 0.75 -9.62 17.20
N VAL A 150 1.27 -8.42 16.97
CA VAL A 150 0.44 -7.24 16.64
C VAL A 150 -0.32 -7.47 15.33
N LEU A 151 0.39 -7.88 14.28
CA LEU A 151 -0.18 -8.05 12.93
C LEU A 151 -1.13 -9.25 12.85
N PHE A 152 -0.80 -10.38 13.49
CA PHE A 152 -1.62 -11.59 13.51
C PHE A 152 -3.07 -11.31 13.94
N SER A 153 -3.25 -10.42 14.91
CA SER A 153 -4.60 -10.04 15.39
C SER A 153 -5.44 -9.26 14.38
N ARG A 154 -4.81 -8.68 13.35
CA ARG A 154 -5.43 -7.82 12.34
C ARG A 154 -5.38 -8.39 10.92
N THR A 155 -4.50 -9.35 10.65
CA THR A 155 -4.35 -10.01 9.35
C THR A 155 -5.35 -11.16 9.20
N LYS A 156 -5.95 -11.28 8.00
CA LYS A 156 -6.83 -12.41 7.68
C LYS A 156 -5.99 -13.68 7.57
N PRO A 157 -6.53 -14.85 7.99
CA PRO A 157 -5.83 -16.11 7.80
C PRO A 157 -5.42 -16.30 6.34
N ILE A 158 -4.13 -16.57 6.13
CA ILE A 158 -3.56 -16.86 4.82
C ILE A 158 -3.72 -18.38 4.58
N PRO A 159 -4.60 -18.84 3.68
CA PRO A 159 -4.89 -20.27 3.51
C PRO A 159 -3.67 -21.13 3.17
N SER A 160 -2.65 -20.57 2.54
CA SER A 160 -1.40 -21.29 2.26
C SER A 160 -0.48 -21.51 3.47
N LEU A 161 -0.76 -20.88 4.61
CA LEU A 161 -0.05 -21.12 5.87
C LEU A 161 -0.83 -22.17 6.69
N PRO A 162 -0.37 -23.43 6.75
CA PRO A 162 -1.16 -24.54 7.31
C PRO A 162 -1.34 -24.46 8.83
N ASP A 163 -0.44 -23.76 9.53
CA ASP A 163 -0.51 -23.48 10.96
C ASP A 163 -0.68 -21.97 11.16
N TRP A 164 -1.93 -21.51 11.17
CA TRP A 164 -2.28 -20.11 11.43
C TRP A 164 -2.19 -19.79 12.93
N SER A 165 -0.97 -19.75 13.43
CA SER A 165 -0.61 -19.30 14.77
C SER A 165 0.66 -18.46 14.69
N VAL A 166 0.94 -17.63 15.70
CA VAL A 166 2.19 -16.83 15.76
C VAL A 166 3.41 -17.73 15.57
N ASP A 167 3.47 -18.87 16.29
CA ASP A 167 4.56 -19.83 16.15
C ASP A 167 4.54 -20.58 14.82
N GLY A 168 3.36 -20.87 14.27
CA GLY A 168 3.20 -21.50 12.96
C GLY A 168 3.73 -20.64 11.83
N ILE A 169 3.39 -19.35 11.83
CA ILE A 169 3.88 -18.36 10.88
C ILE A 169 5.41 -18.27 10.99
N ILE A 170 5.95 -18.03 12.20
CA ILE A 170 7.39 -17.94 12.45
C ILE A 170 8.14 -19.20 12.02
N ARG A 171 7.58 -20.40 12.27
CA ARG A 171 8.19 -21.68 11.90
C ARG A 171 8.18 -21.88 10.39
N THR A 172 7.12 -21.47 9.71
CA THR A 172 6.96 -21.65 8.26
C THR A 172 7.99 -20.85 7.49
N VAL A 173 8.17 -19.56 7.82
CA VAL A 173 9.20 -18.72 7.17
C VAL A 173 10.64 -19.12 7.56
N LYS A 174 10.85 -19.72 8.74
CA LYS A 174 12.17 -20.25 9.15
C LYS A 174 12.49 -21.64 8.58
N SER A 175 11.55 -22.28 7.89
CA SER A 175 11.76 -23.64 7.40
C SER A 175 12.86 -23.68 6.32
N PRO A 176 13.97 -24.43 6.52
CA PRO A 176 15.10 -24.48 5.60
C PRO A 176 14.76 -25.10 4.23
N HIS A 177 13.57 -25.66 4.06
CA HIS A 177 13.10 -26.18 2.78
C HIS A 177 12.82 -25.10 1.74
N ILE A 178 12.38 -23.90 2.15
CA ILE A 178 12.17 -22.77 1.22
C ILE A 178 13.51 -22.31 0.64
N ASN A 179 14.55 -22.24 1.47
CA ASN A 179 15.88 -21.77 1.04
C ASN A 179 16.72 -22.81 0.26
N ARG A 180 16.46 -24.13 0.41
CA ARG A 180 17.26 -25.17 -0.27
C ARG A 180 16.84 -25.46 -1.71
N LEU A 181 15.55 -25.33 -2.04
CA LEU A 181 15.08 -25.50 -3.43
C LEU A 181 15.54 -24.34 -4.32
N GLU A 182 15.81 -23.17 -3.75
CA GLU A 182 16.23 -22.00 -4.51
C GLU A 182 17.70 -22.03 -4.97
N ALA A 183 18.57 -22.85 -4.38
CA ALA A 183 19.99 -22.82 -4.70
C ALA A 183 20.39 -23.66 -5.94
N SER A 184 19.56 -24.59 -6.41
CA SER A 184 19.92 -25.57 -7.44
C SER A 184 19.02 -25.60 -8.68
N VAL A 185 18.06 -24.68 -8.78
CA VAL A 185 17.02 -24.64 -9.82
C VAL A 185 17.25 -23.42 -10.72
N SER A 186 17.09 -23.56 -12.03
CA SER A 186 17.30 -22.43 -12.95
C SER A 186 16.32 -21.28 -12.66
N VAL A 187 16.69 -20.05 -13.03
CA VAL A 187 15.81 -18.88 -12.82
C VAL A 187 14.48 -19.08 -13.54
N GLU A 188 14.51 -19.67 -14.74
CA GLU A 188 13.32 -19.97 -15.55
C GLU A 188 12.41 -21.00 -14.87
N GLU A 189 12.97 -22.04 -14.27
CA GLU A 189 12.23 -23.06 -13.54
C GLU A 189 11.56 -22.48 -12.29
N LYS A 190 12.23 -21.56 -11.57
CA LYS A 190 11.65 -20.84 -10.43
C LYS A 190 10.48 -19.95 -10.86
N ILE A 191 10.67 -19.17 -11.92
CA ILE A 191 9.61 -18.31 -12.48
C ILE A 191 8.40 -19.15 -12.89
N ALA A 192 8.62 -20.28 -13.57
CA ALA A 192 7.54 -21.19 -13.97
C ALA A 192 6.82 -21.77 -12.74
N PHE A 193 7.56 -22.18 -11.71
CA PHE A 193 7.01 -22.68 -10.47
C PHE A 193 6.14 -21.64 -9.76
N TRP A 194 6.65 -20.42 -9.52
CA TRP A 194 5.88 -19.36 -8.86
C TRP A 194 4.65 -18.95 -9.68
N LYS A 195 4.75 -18.85 -11.02
CA LYS A 195 3.59 -18.60 -11.89
C LYS A 195 2.53 -19.68 -11.75
N SER A 196 2.92 -20.95 -11.62
CA SER A 196 2.02 -22.07 -11.43
C SER A 196 1.33 -22.00 -10.07
N GLN A 197 2.10 -21.83 -9.00
CA GLN A 197 1.59 -21.72 -7.63
C GLN A 197 0.65 -20.53 -7.44
N GLY A 198 0.99 -19.37 -8.01
CA GLY A 198 0.13 -18.19 -7.96
C GLY A 198 -1.22 -18.41 -8.68
N LYS A 199 -1.23 -19.11 -9.83
CA LYS A 199 -2.48 -19.49 -10.52
C LYS A 199 -3.32 -20.47 -9.71
N GLU A 200 -2.68 -21.45 -9.07
CA GLU A 200 -3.37 -22.42 -8.21
C GLU A 200 -4.02 -21.74 -7.00
N ALA A 201 -3.28 -20.85 -6.33
CA ALA A 201 -3.80 -20.05 -5.22
C ALA A 201 -4.98 -19.17 -5.68
N PHE A 202 -4.85 -18.49 -6.82
CA PHE A 202 -5.93 -17.68 -7.40
C PHE A 202 -7.20 -18.50 -7.66
N ALA A 203 -7.06 -19.72 -8.19
CA ALA A 203 -8.19 -20.61 -8.45
C ALA A 203 -8.91 -21.07 -7.18
N LYS A 204 -8.21 -21.08 -6.03
CA LYS A 204 -8.76 -21.36 -4.70
C LYS A 204 -9.30 -20.10 -4.00
N GLU A 205 -9.37 -18.97 -4.69
CA GLU A 205 -9.73 -17.65 -4.14
C GLU A 205 -8.78 -17.16 -3.04
N ASP A 206 -7.58 -17.74 -2.95
CA ASP A 206 -6.50 -17.30 -2.07
C ASP A 206 -5.68 -16.22 -2.76
N TYR A 207 -6.28 -15.03 -2.84
CA TYR A 207 -5.69 -13.90 -3.56
C TYR A 207 -4.42 -13.36 -2.89
N LEU A 208 -4.32 -13.50 -1.57
CA LEU A 208 -3.16 -13.10 -0.77
C LEU A 208 -1.93 -13.94 -1.15
N THR A 209 -2.08 -15.25 -1.18
CA THR A 209 -1.00 -16.15 -1.60
C THR A 209 -0.69 -16.01 -3.09
N ALA A 210 -1.73 -15.84 -3.92
CA ALA A 210 -1.53 -15.59 -5.35
C ALA A 210 -0.65 -14.34 -5.58
N MET A 211 -0.93 -13.27 -4.85
CA MET A 211 -0.16 -12.04 -4.88
C MET A 211 1.28 -12.22 -4.44
N SER A 212 1.52 -13.00 -3.38
CA SER A 212 2.88 -13.30 -2.92
C SER A 212 3.71 -14.01 -3.99
N PHE A 213 3.15 -15.02 -4.66
CA PHE A 213 3.85 -15.70 -5.75
C PHE A 213 4.09 -14.82 -6.96
N TYR A 214 3.12 -13.97 -7.34
CA TYR A 214 3.32 -13.03 -8.44
C TYR A 214 4.38 -11.96 -8.10
N GLY A 215 4.46 -11.51 -6.85
CA GLY A 215 5.52 -10.61 -6.37
C GLY A 215 6.91 -11.21 -6.54
N LYS A 216 7.12 -12.47 -6.12
CA LYS A 216 8.41 -13.18 -6.32
C LYS A 216 8.86 -13.26 -7.77
N VAL A 217 7.91 -13.43 -8.70
CA VAL A 217 8.22 -13.39 -10.14
C VAL A 217 8.68 -11.99 -10.54
N LEU A 218 8.03 -10.95 -10.05
CA LEU A 218 8.37 -9.56 -10.37
C LEU A 218 9.67 -9.08 -9.75
N ASP A 219 10.07 -9.59 -8.59
CA ASP A 219 11.41 -9.35 -8.02
C ASP A 219 12.51 -9.88 -8.97
N THR A 220 12.21 -10.94 -9.71
CA THR A 220 13.17 -11.59 -10.63
C THR A 220 13.07 -11.07 -12.06
N ASP A 221 11.85 -10.84 -12.54
CA ASP A 221 11.52 -10.28 -13.86
C ASP A 221 10.48 -9.16 -13.70
N PRO A 222 10.93 -7.92 -13.38
CA PRO A 222 10.04 -6.77 -13.23
C PRO A 222 9.31 -6.38 -14.52
N SER A 223 9.69 -6.96 -15.66
CA SER A 223 9.13 -6.66 -16.99
C SER A 223 7.94 -7.54 -17.38
N ASP A 224 7.59 -8.55 -16.55
CA ASP A 224 6.48 -9.44 -16.85
C ASP A 224 5.11 -8.78 -16.64
N ALA A 225 4.63 -8.12 -17.70
CA ALA A 225 3.29 -7.51 -17.76
C ALA A 225 2.14 -8.46 -17.40
N THR A 226 2.32 -9.78 -17.52
CA THR A 226 1.29 -10.76 -17.15
C THR A 226 1.08 -10.82 -15.64
N MET A 227 2.14 -10.64 -14.86
CA MET A 227 2.06 -10.68 -13.40
C MET A 227 1.30 -9.47 -12.86
N TYR A 228 1.58 -8.26 -13.35
CA TYR A 228 0.79 -7.07 -13.01
C TYR A 228 -0.68 -7.21 -13.42
N ALA A 229 -0.97 -7.78 -14.59
CA ALA A 229 -2.35 -8.05 -14.99
C ALA A 229 -3.09 -9.05 -14.08
N ASN A 230 -2.35 -9.94 -13.41
CA ASN A 230 -2.90 -10.89 -12.46
C ASN A 230 -3.02 -10.29 -11.06
N GLN A 231 -2.03 -9.53 -10.58
CA GLN A 231 -2.10 -8.78 -9.32
C GLN A 231 -3.25 -7.76 -9.34
N SER A 232 -3.42 -7.00 -10.43
CA SER A 232 -4.57 -6.12 -10.66
C SER A 232 -5.92 -6.85 -10.45
N LEU A 233 -6.02 -8.09 -10.93
CA LEU A 233 -7.23 -8.89 -10.74
C LEU A 233 -7.38 -9.35 -9.28
N CYS A 234 -6.31 -9.77 -8.60
CA CYS A 234 -6.33 -10.08 -7.16
C CYS A 234 -6.83 -8.89 -6.35
N TRP A 235 -6.26 -7.69 -6.57
CA TRP A 235 -6.68 -6.46 -5.91
C TRP A 235 -8.16 -6.15 -6.12
N LEU A 236 -8.63 -6.28 -7.36
CA LEU A 236 -10.03 -6.06 -7.70
C LEU A 236 -10.97 -7.02 -6.94
N ARG A 237 -10.56 -8.29 -6.81
CA ARG A 237 -11.31 -9.32 -6.05
C ARG A 237 -11.31 -9.03 -4.55
N MET A 238 -10.21 -8.50 -4.03
CA MET A 238 -10.08 -8.04 -2.65
C MET A 238 -10.69 -6.66 -2.40
N ARG A 239 -11.29 -6.02 -3.42
CA ARG A 239 -11.95 -4.70 -3.36
C ARG A 239 -11.01 -3.50 -3.19
N HIS A 240 -9.73 -3.65 -3.51
CA HIS A 240 -8.76 -2.54 -3.53
C HIS A 240 -8.69 -1.91 -4.92
N GLY A 241 -9.70 -1.09 -5.26
CA GLY A 241 -9.83 -0.51 -6.61
C GLY A 241 -8.64 0.35 -7.06
N LYS A 242 -8.06 1.14 -6.14
CA LYS A 242 -6.91 2.01 -6.42
C LYS A 242 -5.66 1.20 -6.79
N LEU A 243 -5.28 0.23 -5.94
CA LEU A 243 -4.16 -0.69 -6.19
C LEU A 243 -4.39 -1.52 -7.47
N ALA A 244 -5.63 -1.96 -7.70
CA ALA A 244 -5.99 -2.68 -8.93
C ALA A 244 -5.76 -1.83 -10.18
N LEU A 245 -6.00 -0.52 -10.11
CA LEU A 245 -5.85 0.40 -11.22
C LEU A 245 -4.38 0.65 -11.53
N GLU A 246 -3.55 0.80 -10.50
CA GLU A 246 -2.11 1.01 -10.63
C GLU A 246 -1.45 -0.13 -11.41
N ASP A 247 -1.70 -1.39 -11.00
CA ASP A 247 -1.18 -2.57 -11.72
C ASP A 247 -1.73 -2.70 -13.15
N ALA A 248 -3.00 -2.35 -13.36
CA ALA A 248 -3.60 -2.37 -14.69
C ALA A 248 -2.94 -1.35 -15.64
N LEU A 249 -2.70 -0.14 -15.14
CA LEU A 249 -2.03 0.93 -15.88
C LEU A 249 -0.59 0.54 -16.21
N LYS A 250 0.12 -0.09 -15.27
CA LYS A 250 1.48 -0.59 -15.50
C LYS A 250 1.51 -1.62 -16.62
N CYS A 251 0.66 -2.64 -16.53
CA CYS A 251 0.52 -3.66 -17.55
C CYS A 251 0.25 -3.03 -18.93
N ARG A 252 -0.61 -2.02 -19.01
CA ARG A 252 -0.90 -1.30 -20.27
C ARG A 252 0.31 -0.52 -20.77
N MET A 253 1.03 0.17 -19.89
CA MET A 253 2.24 0.92 -20.24
C MET A 253 3.32 -0.01 -20.83
N MET A 254 3.52 -1.18 -20.24
CA MET A 254 4.47 -2.18 -20.74
C MET A 254 4.03 -2.85 -22.04
N ARG A 255 2.73 -3.13 -22.20
CA ARG A 255 2.19 -3.82 -23.39
C ARG A 255 0.94 -3.11 -23.93
N PRO A 256 1.08 -1.95 -24.59
CA PRO A 256 -0.06 -1.12 -25.02
C PRO A 256 -0.92 -1.77 -26.11
N ARG A 257 -0.39 -2.74 -26.86
CA ARG A 257 -1.12 -3.50 -27.88
C ARG A 257 -1.77 -4.78 -27.35
N TRP A 258 -1.65 -5.08 -26.06
CA TRP A 258 -2.21 -6.28 -25.46
C TRP A 258 -3.64 -6.01 -24.98
N SER A 259 -4.64 -6.58 -25.66
CA SER A 259 -6.06 -6.36 -25.38
C SER A 259 -6.44 -6.65 -23.91
N LYS A 260 -5.82 -7.66 -23.30
CA LYS A 260 -6.06 -8.00 -21.89
C LYS A 260 -5.67 -6.86 -20.93
N ALA A 261 -4.65 -6.07 -21.25
CA ALA A 261 -4.24 -4.93 -20.43
C ALA A 261 -5.34 -3.86 -20.36
N TRP A 262 -5.92 -3.51 -21.52
CA TRP A 262 -7.05 -2.58 -21.60
C TRP A 262 -8.31 -3.12 -20.93
N TYR A 263 -8.59 -4.41 -21.09
CA TYR A 263 -9.71 -5.05 -20.39
C TYR A 263 -9.56 -4.94 -18.86
N ARG A 264 -8.35 -5.12 -18.31
CA ARG A 264 -8.09 -4.97 -16.86
C ARG A 264 -8.37 -3.55 -16.39
N GLU A 265 -7.84 -2.54 -17.08
CA GLU A 265 -8.10 -1.14 -16.75
C GLU A 265 -9.61 -0.83 -16.80
N GLY A 266 -10.30 -1.25 -17.86
CA GLY A 266 -11.74 -1.06 -18.00
C GLY A 266 -12.56 -1.73 -16.88
N ALA A 267 -12.19 -2.94 -16.48
CA ALA A 267 -12.84 -3.65 -15.37
C ALA A 267 -12.67 -2.90 -14.04
N VAL A 268 -11.46 -2.39 -13.77
CA VAL A 268 -11.19 -1.63 -12.54
C VAL A 268 -11.93 -0.29 -12.53
N LEU A 269 -11.88 0.47 -13.63
CA LEU A 269 -12.60 1.73 -13.75
C LEU A 269 -14.11 1.55 -13.57
N SER A 270 -14.66 0.45 -14.10
CA SER A 270 -16.07 0.10 -13.92
C SER A 270 -16.41 -0.19 -12.46
N PHE A 271 -15.57 -0.96 -11.77
CA PHE A 271 -15.73 -1.22 -10.33
C PHE A 271 -15.65 0.06 -9.49
N MET A 272 -14.64 0.91 -9.72
CA MET A 272 -14.47 2.16 -8.98
C MET A 272 -15.63 3.13 -9.22
N LYS A 273 -16.18 3.19 -10.44
CA LYS A 273 -17.37 3.99 -10.75
C LYS A 273 -18.60 3.54 -9.95
N VAL A 274 -18.81 2.23 -9.82
CA VAL A 274 -19.89 1.67 -9.00
C VAL A 274 -19.69 2.02 -7.53
N GLN A 275 -18.47 1.88 -7.02
CA GLN A 275 -18.14 2.20 -5.62
C GLN A 275 -18.40 3.69 -5.30
N LEU A 276 -18.04 4.60 -6.22
CA LEU A 276 -18.32 6.03 -6.09
C LEU A 276 -19.83 6.33 -6.11
N LEU A 277 -20.60 5.64 -6.95
CA LEU A 277 -22.06 5.80 -6.98
C LEU A 277 -22.71 5.31 -5.69
N VAL A 278 -22.22 4.21 -5.10
CA VAL A 278 -22.71 3.69 -3.82
C VAL A 278 -22.39 4.63 -2.65
N SER A 279 -21.22 5.29 -2.66
CA SER A 279 -20.85 6.22 -1.58
C SER A 279 -21.58 7.57 -1.62
N ILE A 280 -22.13 7.96 -2.78
CA ILE A 280 -22.89 9.21 -2.95
C ILE A 280 -24.38 9.03 -2.63
N LEU A 281 -24.90 7.79 -2.65
CA LEU A 281 -26.31 7.53 -2.32
C LEU A 281 -26.53 7.59 -0.80
N PRO A 282 -27.42 8.46 -0.28
CA PRO A 282 -27.72 8.49 1.14
C PRO A 282 -28.32 7.15 1.57
N SER A 283 -27.81 6.61 2.69
CA SER A 283 -28.30 5.39 3.30
C SER A 283 -29.79 5.51 3.61
N GLN A 284 -30.65 4.95 2.75
CA GLN A 284 -32.07 4.82 3.05
C GLN A 284 -32.23 3.76 4.14
N SER A 285 -32.40 4.21 5.38
CA SER A 285 -32.79 3.37 6.50
C SER A 285 -34.24 2.90 6.32
N ASN A 286 -34.43 1.58 6.35
CA ASN A 286 -35.67 0.85 6.67
C ASN A 286 -36.93 1.14 5.83
N SER A 287 -37.24 0.25 4.89
CA SER A 287 -38.39 -0.68 5.04
C SER A 287 -38.54 -1.59 3.81
N SER A 288 -38.52 -2.91 4.05
CA SER A 288 -39.34 -3.93 3.37
C SER A 288 -39.21 -4.12 1.84
N SER A 289 -38.27 -4.96 1.39
CA SER A 289 -38.48 -6.13 0.49
C SER A 289 -37.19 -6.52 -0.25
N PRO A 290 -36.89 -7.82 -0.44
CA PRO A 290 -35.61 -8.28 -0.99
C PRO A 290 -35.62 -8.24 -2.52
N LEU A 291 -35.05 -7.18 -3.10
CA LEU A 291 -34.61 -7.25 -4.50
C LEU A 291 -33.17 -7.76 -4.54
N VAL A 292 -33.09 -9.01 -4.97
CA VAL A 292 -31.90 -9.82 -5.19
C VAL A 292 -30.93 -9.10 -6.14
N TYR A 293 -29.88 -8.48 -5.58
CA TYR A 293 -28.70 -8.04 -6.32
C TYR A 293 -27.72 -9.21 -6.49
N THR A 294 -28.11 -10.24 -7.23
CA THR A 294 -27.20 -11.32 -7.63
C THR A 294 -27.26 -11.56 -9.14
N SER A 295 -26.85 -10.59 -9.96
CA SER A 295 -26.61 -10.85 -11.40
C SER A 295 -25.85 -9.75 -12.15
N LEU A 296 -24.82 -9.13 -11.56
CA LEU A 296 -23.97 -8.16 -12.28
C LEU A 296 -22.47 -8.51 -12.30
N TRP A 297 -22.13 -9.75 -11.95
CA TRP A 297 -20.75 -10.25 -11.97
C TRP A 297 -20.65 -11.57 -12.75
N CYS A 298 -21.06 -11.57 -14.01
CA CYS A 298 -20.62 -12.55 -15.01
C CYS A 298 -20.55 -11.80 -16.34
N TYR A 299 -19.34 -11.54 -16.84
CA TYR A 299 -18.84 -11.69 -18.22
C TYR A 299 -17.46 -11.01 -18.35
#